data_AF-A0A6P0LQX1-F1
#
_entry.id   AF-A0A6P0LQX1-F1
#
_cell.length_a   1.000
_cell.length_b   1.000
_cell.length_c   1.000
_cell.angle_alpha   90.00
_cell.angle_beta   90.00
_cell.angle_gamma   90.00
#
_symmetry.space_group_name_H-M   'P 1'
#
loop_
_entity.id
_entity.type
_entity.pdbx_description
1 polymer ?
#
loop_
_entity_poly.entity_id
_entity_poly.type
_entity_poly.pdbx_seq_one_letter_code
_entity_poly.pdbx_strand_id
1 'polypeptide(L)'
;GHQDWVYSVAFSPNEQKLATASYDKTARIWDLQGNPLALLTGHQNSVNSVAFSPDGHKLATASGDGTVRIWKVESLGELLRRGCDLLEDYFVRNPDAKDKLWVCEE
;
A
#
# COMPACT_ATOMS: atom_id res chain seq x y z
N GLY A 1 -5.09 6.45 16.58
CA GLY A 1 -3.97 5.49 16.72
C GLY A 1 -4.48 4.06 16.76
N HIS A 2 -3.56 3.10 16.95
CA HIS A 2 -3.94 1.74 17.37
C HIS A 2 -4.70 1.76 18.70
N GLN A 3 -5.53 0.75 18.93
CA GLN A 3 -6.34 0.62 20.16
C GLN A 3 -5.67 -0.22 21.23
N ASP A 4 -4.50 -0.79 20.93
CA ASP A 4 -3.71 -1.62 21.83
C ASP A 4 -2.21 -1.50 21.48
N TRP A 5 -1.35 -2.26 22.16
CA TRP A 5 0.10 -2.23 22.00
C TRP A 5 0.53 -2.36 20.54
N VAL A 6 1.52 -1.55 20.17
CA VAL A 6 2.20 -1.61 18.87
C VAL A 6 3.45 -2.45 19.04
N TYR A 7 3.58 -3.51 18.27
CA TYR A 7 4.70 -4.46 18.37
C TYR A 7 5.80 -4.20 17.36
N SER A 8 5.46 -3.64 16.21
CA SER A 8 6.40 -3.51 15.09
C SER A 8 6.08 -2.27 14.27
N VAL A 9 7.14 -1.68 13.73
CA VAL A 9 7.10 -0.53 12.84
C VAL A 9 8.13 -0.74 11.73
N ALA A 10 7.80 -0.34 10.50
CA ALA A 10 8.70 -0.37 9.35
C ALA A 10 8.49 0.86 8.48
N PHE A 11 9.59 1.49 8.03
CA PHE A 11 9.53 2.49 6.97
C PHE A 11 9.46 1.80 5.61
N SER A 12 8.73 2.39 4.67
CA SER A 12 8.80 1.97 3.28
C SER A 12 10.17 2.32 2.68
N PRO A 13 10.70 1.53 1.73
CA PRO A 13 12.00 1.80 1.11
C PRO A 13 12.09 3.14 0.38
N ASN A 14 10.95 3.63 -0.11
CA ASN A 14 10.85 4.95 -0.74
C ASN A 14 10.70 6.11 0.25
N GLU A 15 10.75 5.83 1.56
CA GLU A 15 10.68 6.80 2.66
C GLU A 15 9.43 7.69 2.64
N GLN A 16 8.34 7.27 2.03
CA GLN A 16 7.09 8.05 1.98
C GLN A 16 6.03 7.57 2.96
N LYS A 17 6.15 6.34 3.45
CA LYS A 17 5.12 5.67 4.25
C LYS A 17 5.74 4.95 5.45
N LEU A 18 4.94 4.75 6.46
CA LEU A 18 5.24 3.94 7.63
C LEU A 18 4.19 2.84 7.77
N ALA A 19 4.58 1.62 8.13
CA ALA A 19 3.66 0.56 8.49
C ALA A 19 3.82 0.20 9.97
N THR A 20 2.72 -0.13 10.65
CA THR A 20 2.71 -0.58 12.04
C THR A 20 1.87 -1.83 12.23
N ALA A 21 2.24 -2.67 13.19
CA ALA A 21 1.52 -3.88 13.59
C ALA A 21 1.13 -3.81 15.07
N SER A 22 -0.07 -4.28 15.43
CA SER A 22 -0.60 -4.15 16.79
C SER A 22 -1.32 -5.39 17.31
N TYR A 23 -1.40 -5.48 18.64
CA TYR A 23 -2.26 -6.42 19.36
C TYR A 23 -3.76 -6.21 19.04
N ASP A 24 -4.16 -5.03 18.56
CA ASP A 24 -5.54 -4.74 18.13
C ASP A 24 -5.98 -5.51 16.86
N LYS A 25 -5.16 -6.47 16.41
CA LYS A 25 -5.38 -7.38 15.26
C LYS A 25 -5.33 -6.66 13.91
N THR A 26 -4.83 -5.42 13.89
CA THR A 26 -4.69 -4.64 12.67
C THR A 26 -3.23 -4.30 12.40
N ALA A 27 -2.94 -4.11 11.11
CA ALA A 27 -1.81 -3.31 10.68
C ALA A 27 -2.32 -2.01 10.08
N ARG A 28 -1.50 -0.97 10.09
CA ARG A 28 -1.86 0.34 9.54
C ARG A 28 -0.71 0.89 8.70
N ILE A 29 -1.06 1.66 7.67
CA ILE A 29 -0.13 2.46 6.89
C ILE A 29 -0.37 3.92 7.24
N TRP A 30 0.70 4.69 7.38
CA TRP A 30 0.70 6.09 7.75
C TRP A 30 1.54 6.90 6.77
N ASP A 31 1.23 8.18 6.63
CA ASP A 31 2.20 9.14 6.11
C ASP A 31 3.23 9.51 7.19
N LEU A 32 4.26 10.25 6.80
CA LEU A 32 5.31 10.68 7.72
C LEU A 32 4.86 11.80 8.68
N GLN A 33 3.68 12.38 8.47
CA GLN A 33 3.07 13.35 9.36
C GLN A 33 2.21 12.68 10.45
N GLY A 34 2.07 11.34 10.40
CA GLY A 34 1.32 10.55 11.36
C GLY A 34 -0.17 10.40 11.02
N ASN A 35 -0.61 10.78 9.83
CA ASN A 35 -1.97 10.56 9.38
C ASN A 35 -2.15 9.11 8.90
N PRO A 36 -3.26 8.44 9.28
CA PRO A 36 -3.55 7.11 8.80
C PRO A 36 -3.92 7.13 7.31
N LEU A 37 -3.19 6.37 6.49
CA LEU A 37 -3.46 6.20 5.06
C LEU A 37 -4.29 4.94 4.78
N ALA A 38 -4.06 3.86 5.53
CA ALA A 38 -4.79 2.61 5.35
C ALA A 38 -4.91 1.82 6.65
N LEU A 39 -6.03 1.10 6.79
CA LEU A 39 -6.27 0.12 7.84
C LEU A 39 -6.32 -1.27 7.20
N LEU A 40 -5.43 -2.16 7.63
CA LEU A 40 -5.30 -3.52 7.12
C LEU A 40 -5.96 -4.48 8.11
N THR A 41 -7.16 -4.96 7.77
CA THR A 41 -7.99 -5.82 8.60
C THR A 41 -8.06 -7.25 8.06
N GLY A 42 -8.36 -8.21 8.94
CA GLY A 42 -8.64 -9.60 8.54
C GLY A 42 -7.80 -10.64 9.27
N HIS A 43 -6.72 -10.24 9.94
CA HIS A 43 -6.09 -11.09 10.94
C HIS A 43 -7.05 -11.33 12.12
N GLN A 44 -7.03 -12.55 12.66
CA GLN A 44 -7.93 -12.96 13.74
C GLN A 44 -7.29 -12.85 15.12
N ASN A 45 -5.98 -12.58 15.16
CA ASN A 45 -5.18 -12.41 16.36
C ASN A 45 -4.17 -11.26 16.18
N SER A 46 -3.36 -10.97 17.19
CA SER A 46 -2.35 -9.90 17.17
C SER A 46 -1.51 -9.94 15.90
N VAL A 47 -1.22 -8.77 15.32
CA VAL A 47 -0.23 -8.66 14.25
C VAL A 47 1.10 -8.33 14.91
N ASN A 48 2.05 -9.26 14.82
CA ASN A 48 3.30 -9.21 15.57
C ASN A 48 4.43 -8.54 14.78
N SER A 49 4.36 -8.54 13.45
CA SER A 49 5.41 -8.00 12.59
C SER A 49 4.86 -7.46 11.26
N VAL A 50 5.52 -6.41 10.77
CA VAL A 50 5.35 -5.84 9.44
C VAL A 50 6.69 -5.75 8.72
N ALA A 51 6.71 -5.98 7.41
CA ALA A 51 7.89 -5.77 6.58
C ALA A 51 7.48 -5.32 5.17
N PHE A 52 8.11 -4.25 4.67
CA PHE A 52 7.97 -3.88 3.26
C PHE A 52 8.84 -4.77 2.39
N SER A 53 8.38 -5.06 1.17
CA SER A 53 9.26 -5.58 0.13
C SER A 53 10.32 -4.54 -0.23
N PRO A 54 11.52 -4.95 -0.72
CA PRO A 54 12.58 -4.02 -1.09
C PRO A 54 12.18 -2.99 -2.15
N ASP A 55 11.24 -3.35 -3.03
CA ASP A 55 10.67 -2.46 -4.05
C ASP A 55 9.57 -1.53 -3.51
N GLY A 56 9.12 -1.71 -2.27
CA GLY A 56 8.09 -0.91 -1.61
C GLY A 56 6.65 -1.17 -2.07
N HIS A 57 6.44 -2.05 -3.07
CA HIS A 57 5.11 -2.31 -3.65
C HIS A 57 4.28 -3.34 -2.86
N LYS A 58 4.88 -4.00 -1.88
CA LYS A 58 4.22 -4.99 -1.03
C LYS A 58 4.54 -4.76 0.44
N LEU A 59 3.58 -5.11 1.27
CA LEU A 59 3.75 -5.21 2.72
C LEU A 59 3.36 -6.61 3.15
N ALA A 60 4.22 -7.26 3.93
CA ALA A 60 3.91 -8.51 4.61
C ALA A 60 3.51 -8.21 6.06
N THR A 61 2.46 -8.88 6.53
CA THR A 61 2.04 -8.87 7.95
C THR A 61 2.04 -10.29 8.48
N ALA A 62 2.63 -10.52 9.65
CA ALA A 62 2.65 -11.81 10.33
C ALA A 62 1.87 -11.73 11.65
N SER A 63 1.00 -12.70 11.90
CA SER A 63 0.07 -12.67 13.03
C SER A 63 0.14 -13.92 13.90
N GLY A 64 -0.24 -13.76 15.17
CA GLY A 64 -0.48 -14.86 16.10
C GLY A 64 -1.67 -15.76 15.71
N ASP A 65 -2.38 -15.48 14.61
CA ASP A 65 -3.39 -16.37 14.03
C ASP A 65 -2.78 -17.48 13.16
N GLY A 66 -1.45 -17.54 13.06
CA GLY A 66 -0.73 -18.53 12.27
C GLY A 66 -0.65 -18.19 10.78
N THR A 67 -1.06 -16.99 10.38
CA THR A 67 -1.06 -16.57 8.97
C THR A 67 -0.09 -15.43 8.69
N VAL A 68 0.39 -15.41 7.45
CA VAL A 68 1.03 -14.25 6.83
C VAL A 68 0.10 -13.73 5.74
N ARG A 69 -0.08 -12.41 5.68
CA ARG A 69 -0.83 -11.74 4.61
C ARG A 69 0.10 -10.82 3.83
N ILE A 70 -0.13 -10.76 2.52
CA ILE A 70 0.59 -9.85 1.61
C ILE A 70 -0.40 -8.82 1.10
N TRP A 71 -0.03 -7.55 1.25
CA TRP A 71 -0.80 -6.39 0.84
C TRP A 71 -0.08 -5.70 -0.31
N LYS A 72 -0.80 -5.34 -1.36
CA LYS A 72 -0.25 -4.44 -2.38
C LYS A 72 -0.25 -3.02 -1.82
N VAL A 73 0.87 -2.34 -1.97
CA VAL A 73 1.04 -0.94 -1.57
C VAL A 73 1.30 -0.16 -2.84
N GLU A 74 0.23 0.31 -3.47
CA GLU A 74 0.32 1.02 -4.75
C GLU A 74 0.50 2.52 -4.53
N SER A 75 1.26 3.15 -5.40
CA SER A 75 1.30 4.61 -5.52
C SER A 75 0.19 5.09 -6.46
N LEU A 76 -0.16 6.38 -6.36
CA LEU A 76 -1.08 7.00 -7.34
C LEU A 76 -0.54 6.87 -8.77
N GLY A 77 0.78 7.00 -8.97
CA GLY A 77 1.41 6.83 -10.28
C GLY A 77 1.18 5.44 -10.87
N GLU A 78 1.35 4.38 -10.09
CA GLU A 78 1.09 3.00 -10.54
C GLU A 78 -0.38 2.74 -10.85
N LEU A 79 -1.29 3.27 -10.04
CA LEU A 79 -2.73 3.19 -10.30
C LEU A 79 -3.09 3.89 -11.61
N LEU A 80 -2.54 5.08 -11.83
CA LEU A 80 -2.75 5.84 -13.05
C LEU A 80 -2.19 5.12 -14.27
N ARG A 81 -0.98 4.55 -14.18
CA ARG A 81 -0.38 3.75 -15.28
C ARG A 81 -1.23 2.54 -15.65
N ARG A 82 -1.72 1.77 -14.67
CA ARG A 82 -2.67 0.69 -14.97
C ARG A 82 -3.96 1.20 -15.61
N GLY A 83 -4.43 2.37 -15.20
CA GLY A 83 -5.55 3.05 -15.86
C GLY A 83 -5.24 3.34 -17.34
N CYS A 84 -4.01 3.80 -17.63
CA CYS A 84 -3.55 4.02 -19.00
C CYS A 84 -3.53 2.71 -19.80
N ASP A 85 -2.99 1.62 -19.24
CA ASP A 85 -2.94 0.30 -19.89
C ASP A 85 -4.35 -0.22 -20.24
N LEU A 86 -5.31 -0.06 -19.34
CA LEU A 86 -6.71 -0.46 -19.57
C LEU A 86 -7.41 0.38 -20.65
N LEU A 87 -6.92 1.59 -20.91
CA LEU A 87 -7.49 2.53 -21.87
C LEU A 87 -6.71 2.59 -23.19
N GLU A 88 -5.75 1.70 -23.43
CA GLU A 88 -4.90 1.71 -24.62
C GLU A 88 -5.72 1.77 -25.93
N ASP A 89 -6.69 0.87 -26.09
CA ASP A 89 -7.60 0.82 -27.24
C ASP A 89 -8.48 2.06 -27.41
N TYR A 90 -8.78 2.75 -26.31
CA TYR A 90 -9.52 4.01 -26.33
C TYR A 90 -8.62 5.13 -26.86
N PHE A 91 -7.37 5.18 -26.42
CA PHE A 91 -6.40 6.19 -26.85
C PHE A 91 -5.98 6.04 -28.32
N VAL A 92 -5.97 4.82 -28.87
CA VAL A 92 -5.80 4.61 -30.33
C VAL A 92 -6.86 5.36 -31.13
N ARG A 93 -8.09 5.46 -30.61
CA ARG A 93 -9.23 6.15 -31.25
C ARG A 93 -9.38 7.60 -30.83
N ASN A 94 -8.69 8.02 -29.77
CA ASN A 94 -8.81 9.34 -29.16
C ASN A 94 -7.42 9.85 -28.71
N PRO A 95 -6.49 10.11 -29.66
CA PRO A 95 -5.11 10.46 -29.34
C PRO A 95 -5.01 11.74 -28.49
N ASP A 96 -5.83 12.76 -28.80
CA ASP A 96 -5.89 14.02 -28.04
C ASP A 96 -6.27 13.84 -26.55
N ALA A 97 -6.89 12.70 -26.18
CA ALA A 97 -7.20 12.38 -24.80
C ALA A 97 -5.97 11.83 -24.04
N LYS A 98 -5.06 11.14 -24.75
CA LYS A 98 -3.80 10.64 -24.20
C LYS A 98 -2.84 11.78 -23.89
N ASP A 99 -2.74 12.76 -24.80
CA ASP A 99 -1.85 13.93 -24.67
C ASP A 99 -2.20 14.85 -23.48
N LYS A 100 -3.40 14.67 -22.88
CA LYS A 100 -3.81 15.40 -21.67
C LYS A 100 -3.39 14.68 -20.38
N LEU A 101 -2.89 13.46 -20.48
CA LEU A 101 -2.56 12.58 -19.36
C LEU A 101 -1.07 12.23 -19.42
N TRP A 102 -0.21 13.15 -18.95
CA TRP A 102 1.25 12.99 -18.93
C TRP A 102 1.74 11.66 -18.32
N VAL A 103 0.98 11.07 -17.39
CA VAL A 103 1.29 9.79 -16.74
C VAL A 103 1.16 8.58 -17.69
N CYS A 104 0.46 8.76 -18.80
CA CYS A 104 0.30 7.79 -19.89
C CYS A 104 1.30 8.02 -21.03
N GLU A 105 2.22 8.99 -20.91
CA GLU A 105 3.20 9.35 -21.94
C GLU A 105 4.53 8.58 -21.84
N GLU A 106 4.58 7.45 -21.12
CA GLU A 106 5.74 6.54 -21.11
C GLU A 106 5.60 5.38 -22.10
#